data_AF-A0A1M6XH10-F1
#
_entry.id   AF-A0A1M6XH10-F1
#
_cell.length_a   1.000
_cell.length_b   1.000
_cell.length_c   1.000
_cell.angle_alpha   90.00
_cell.angle_beta   90.00
_cell.angle_gamma   90.00
#
_symmetry.space_group_name_H-M   'P 1'
#
loop_
_entity.id
_entity.type
_entity.pdbx_description
1 polymer ?
#
loop_
_entity_poly.entity_id
_entity_poly.type
_entity_poly.pdbx_seq_one_letter_code
_entity_poly.pdbx_strand_id
1 'polypeptide(L)' 'MRKAKKIKYISTRMVSRKSRSAFQEGAKFAMRVNGYVIEAHDGWVVKKFSDGRIEKMKELDNNNQDLELILD' A
#
# COMPACT_ATOMS: atom_id res chain seq x y z
N MET A 1 -35.25 4.90 -23.42
CA MET A 1 -33.87 4.58 -23.86
C MET A 1 -32.89 4.85 -22.72
N ARG A 2 -32.22 3.82 -22.17
CA ARG A 2 -31.11 4.00 -21.22
C ARG A 2 -29.89 4.53 -21.98
N LYS A 3 -29.37 5.71 -21.63
CA LYS A 3 -28.10 6.21 -22.17
C LYS A 3 -26.98 5.25 -21.76
N ALA A 4 -26.27 4.68 -22.72
CA ALA A 4 -25.05 3.90 -22.45
C ALA A 4 -24.01 4.82 -21.79
N LYS A 5 -23.54 4.44 -20.60
CA LYS A 5 -22.49 5.15 -19.87
C LYS A 5 -21.20 5.04 -20.68
N LYS A 6 -20.65 6.16 -21.19
CA LYS A 6 -19.34 6.17 -21.85
C LYS A 6 -18.29 5.73 -20.84
N ILE A 7 -17.75 4.53 -20.98
CA ILE A 7 -16.64 4.04 -20.15
C ILE A 7 -15.39 4.79 -20.62
N LYS A 8 -14.84 5.65 -19.76
CA LYS A 8 -13.56 6.30 -20.00
C LYS A 8 -12.46 5.30 -19.67
N TYR A 9 -11.79 4.79 -20.69
CA TYR A 9 -10.68 3.85 -20.49
C TYR A 9 -9.51 4.58 -19.82
N ILE A 10 -9.11 4.08 -18.65
CA ILE A 10 -7.92 4.53 -17.93
C ILE A 10 -6.82 3.53 -18.26
N SER A 11 -5.64 4.01 -18.63
CA SER A 11 -4.51 3.11 -18.89
C SER A 11 -4.00 2.51 -17.58
N THR A 12 -3.51 1.26 -17.63
CA THR A 12 -2.86 0.59 -16.48
C THR A 12 -1.79 1.48 -15.87
N ARG A 13 -0.99 2.16 -16.71
CA ARG A 13 0.03 3.13 -16.27
C ARG A 13 -0.54 4.27 -15.41
N MET A 14 -1.71 4.80 -15.76
CA MET A 14 -2.35 5.87 -14.99
C MET A 14 -2.83 5.37 -13.63
N VAL A 15 -3.42 4.16 -13.59
CA VAL A 15 -3.84 3.51 -12.34
C VAL A 15 -2.62 3.30 -11.44
N SER A 16 -1.58 2.62 -11.91
CA SER A 16 -0.38 2.34 -11.12
C SER A 16 0.27 3.61 -10.57
N ARG A 17 0.32 4.69 -11.37
CA ARG A 17 0.84 5.99 -10.92
C ARG A 17 0.00 6.61 -9.82
N LYS A 18 -1.33 6.61 -9.98
CA LYS A 18 -2.21 7.23 -8.99
C LYS A 18 -2.27 6.42 -7.71
N SER A 19 -2.30 5.09 -7.80
CA SER A 19 -2.21 4.20 -6.64
C SER A 19 -0.92 4.42 -5.87
N ARG A 20 0.24 4.46 -6.54
CA ARG A 20 1.53 4.72 -5.89
C ARG A 20 1.55 6.06 -5.14
N SER A 21 1.02 7.12 -5.75
CA SER A 21 0.92 8.44 -5.10
C SER A 21 0.04 8.37 -3.85
N ALA A 22 -1.11 7.71 -3.94
CA ALA A 22 -2.03 7.57 -2.82
C ALA A 22 -1.40 6.79 -1.65
N PHE A 23 -0.70 5.69 -1.92
CA PHE A 23 0.02 4.95 -0.89
C PHE A 23 1.12 5.78 -0.22
N GLN A 24 1.87 6.56 -0.99
CA GLN A 24 2.91 7.44 -0.43
C GLN A 24 2.31 8.54 0.46
N GLU A 25 1.20 9.14 0.06
CA GLU A 25 0.47 10.12 0.85
C GLU A 25 -0.12 9.49 2.11
N GLY A 26 -0.73 8.31 1.99
CA GLY A 26 -1.27 7.53 3.11
C GLY A 26 -0.19 7.15 4.12
N ALA A 27 0.97 6.69 3.67
CA ALA A 27 2.09 6.36 4.55
C ALA A 27 2.60 7.59 5.32
N LYS A 28 2.72 8.75 4.66
CA LYS A 28 3.09 10.02 5.34
C LYS A 28 2.03 10.40 6.39
N PHE A 29 0.76 10.24 6.06
CA PHE A 29 -0.34 10.53 6.97
C PHE A 29 -0.34 9.59 8.18
N ALA A 30 -0.22 8.29 7.97
CA ALA A 30 -0.14 7.28 9.02
C ALA A 30 1.07 7.52 9.93
N MET A 31 2.25 7.83 9.37
CA MET A 31 3.43 8.20 10.16
C MET A 31 3.16 9.43 11.04
N ARG A 32 2.46 10.43 10.51
CA ARG A 32 2.14 11.66 11.25
C ARG A 32 1.10 11.45 12.36
N VAL A 33 0.08 10.61 12.14
CA VAL A 33 -1.02 10.42 13.09
C VAL A 33 -0.71 9.32 14.11
N ASN A 34 -0.16 8.19 13.65
CA ASN A 34 0.06 7.00 14.45
C ASN A 34 1.50 6.87 14.96
N GLY A 35 2.45 7.62 14.36
CA GLY A 35 3.87 7.50 14.68
C GLY A 35 4.56 6.27 14.07
N TYR A 36 3.84 5.48 13.27
CA TYR A 36 4.37 4.33 12.54
C TYR A 36 3.65 4.09 11.22
N VAL A 37 4.30 3.33 10.34
CA VAL A 37 3.71 2.75 9.12
C VAL A 37 3.91 1.24 9.15
N ILE A 38 3.02 0.52 8.47
CA ILE A 38 3.17 -0.93 8.27
C ILE A 38 3.72 -1.15 6.87
N GLU A 39 4.85 -1.84 6.76
CA GLU A 39 5.48 -2.17 5.48
C GLU A 39 5.97 -3.61 5.43
N ALA A 40 6.14 -4.14 4.21
CA ALA A 40 6.84 -5.40 3.99
C ALA A 40 8.35 -5.12 3.92
N HIS A 41 9.14 -5.74 4.80
CA HIS A 41 10.58 -5.56 4.92
C HIS A 41 11.25 -6.91 5.19
N ASP A 42 12.22 -7.31 4.36
CA ASP A 42 13.00 -8.54 4.49
C ASP A 42 12.18 -9.81 4.75
N GLY A 43 11.06 -9.99 4.04
CA GLY A 43 10.19 -11.16 4.22
C GLY A 43 9.33 -11.09 5.48
N TRP A 44 9.16 -9.91 6.08
CA TRP A 44 8.28 -9.69 7.23
C TRP A 44 7.34 -8.52 6.98
N VAL A 45 6.12 -8.60 7.51
CA VAL A 45 5.30 -7.42 7.79
C VAL A 45 5.84 -6.80 9.08
N VAL A 46 6.21 -5.52 9.02
CA VAL A 46 6.80 -4.79 10.14
C VAL A 46 6.09 -3.47 10.38
N LYS A 47 6.04 -3.03 11.64
CA LYS A 47 5.80 -1.62 11.97
C LYS A 47 7.14 -0.90 11.96
N LYS A 48 7.22 0.16 11.16
CA LYS A 48 8.35 1.07 11.17
C LYS A 48 7.92 2.39 11.81
N PHE A 49 8.57 2.72 12.91
CA PHE A 49 8.30 3.92 13.67
C PHE A 49 9.12 5.12 13.14
N SER A 50 8.71 6.33 13.51
CA SER A 50 9.41 7.56 13.10
C SER A 50 10.84 7.69 13.63
N ASP A 51 11.14 7.03 14.75
CA ASP A 51 12.46 6.95 15.39
C ASP A 51 13.39 5.91 14.71
N GLY A 52 12.90 5.18 13.71
CA GLY A 52 13.64 4.13 13.01
C GLY A 52 13.57 2.75 13.67
N ARG A 53 12.86 2.61 14.81
CA ARG A 53 12.58 1.31 15.40
C ARG A 53 11.71 0.48 14.45
N ILE A 54 11.99 -0.81 14.39
CA ILE A 54 11.26 -1.78 13.57
C ILE A 54 10.73 -2.88 14.50
N GLU A 55 9.43 -3.13 14.42
CA GLU A 55 8.75 -4.21 15.15
C GLU A 55 8.20 -5.21 14.14
N LYS A 56 8.73 -6.44 14.18
CA LYS A 56 8.28 -7.53 13.32
C LYS A 56 6.91 -8.01 13.79
N MET A 57 5.96 -8.10 12.86
CA MET A 57 4.60 -8.56 13.15
C MET A 57 4.37 -9.98 12.67
N LYS A 58 4.61 -10.23 11.38
CA LYS A 58 4.28 -11.51 10.74
C LYS A 58 5.30 -11.82 9.65
N GLU A 59 5.82 -13.04 9.66
CA GLU A 59 6.67 -13.53 8.57
C GLU A 59 5.82 -13.73 7.32
N LEU A 60 6.34 -13.27 6.18
CA LEU A 60 5.77 -13.54 4.88
C LEU A 60 6.25 -14.91 4.47
N ASP A 61 5.38 -15.92 4.58
CA ASP A 61 5.68 -17.24 4.06
C ASP A 61 5.93 -17.15 2.56
N ASN A 62 7.12 -17.56 2.12
CA ASN A 62 7.55 -17.57 0.71
C ASN A 62 6.71 -18.50 -0.20
N ASN A 63 5.61 -19.08 0.31
CA ASN A 63 4.71 -19.99 -0.41
C ASN A 63 3.49 -19.31 -1.05
N ASN A 64 3.42 -17.97 -1.10
CA ASN A 64 2.37 -17.30 -1.86
C ASN A 64 2.89 -16.07 -2.58
N GLN A 65 3.09 -16.20 -3.90
CA GLN A 65 3.80 -15.23 -4.75
C GLN A 65 3.01 -13.94 -5.08
N ASP A 66 1.79 -13.72 -4.57
CA ASP A 66 0.96 -12.58 -4.98
C ASP A 66 0.18 -11.93 -3.82
N LEU A 67 0.87 -11.41 -2.81
CA LEU A 67 0.23 -10.50 -1.84
C LEU A 67 0.98 -9.18 -1.81
N GLU A 68 0.71 -8.36 -2.83
CA GLU A 68 0.87 -6.91 -2.75
C GLU A 68 -0.07 -6.43 -1.62
N LEU A 69 0.51 -6.16 -0.45
CA LEU A 69 -0.23 -5.72 0.73
C LEU A 69 -0.83 -4.33 0.45
N ILE A 70 -2.09 -4.30 0.02
CA ILE A 70 -2.91 -3.09 -0.04
C ILE A 70 -3.46 -2.91 1.37
N LEU A 71 -2.96 -1.91 2.08
CA LEU A 71 -3.45 -1.50 3.40
C LEU A 71 -4.93 -1.10 3.32
N ASP A 72 -5.74 -1.58 4.27
CA ASP A 72 -6.98 -0.92 4.75
C ASP A 72 -6.59 0.18 5.75
#